data_AF-A8RFH1-F1
#
_entry.id   AF-A8RFH1-F1
#
_cell.length_a   1.000
_cell.length_b   1.000
_cell.length_c   1.000
_cell.angle_alpha   90.00
_cell.angle_beta   90.00
_cell.angle_gamma   90.00
#
_symmetry.space_group_name_H-M   'P 1'
#
loop_
_entity.id
_entity.type
_entity.pdbx_description
1 polymer ?
#
loop_
_entity_poly.entity_id
_entity_poly.type
_entity_poly.pdbx_seq_one_letter_code
_entity_poly.pdbx_strand_id
1 'polypeptide(L)'
;MEFREFMKQLVVTTFLFYSGYGVMISIRKKGLNYVNKLPTKMIELIINFSVAIVLFAILGWVLDKDYSFGRIIASCIGWKSIGNSNWYLFDILLLYGLSFVAYIVTKGKQRRFLGMMLGLSLMAMLFLAEYQNGTRWYNTFLCYWVGLTYGAYKERFDQWLLHKPWQAPIGLLIFGMCFLIFHYFRGNILFYILHAICFVLCVNVASMFLHFHSPMLLWLGKHIFSIYILQRIPMIVGKAIGLHEEYTIIYFFGTLVVCFLMAEVFDRCTKIIVKRLVY
;
A
#
# COMPACT_ATOMS: atom_id res chain seq x y z
N MET A 1 12.69 9.62 -20.76
CA MET A 1 11.77 8.70 -20.06
C MET A 1 10.85 9.58 -19.22
N GLU A 2 9.54 9.56 -19.46
CA GLU A 2 8.61 10.31 -18.61
C GLU A 2 8.71 9.81 -17.16
N PHE A 3 8.69 10.73 -16.19
CA PHE A 3 8.80 10.43 -14.75
C PHE A 3 7.83 9.33 -14.29
N ARG A 4 6.62 9.30 -14.88
CA ARG A 4 5.60 8.27 -14.64
C ARG A 4 6.07 6.85 -15.04
N GLU A 5 6.72 6.71 -16.19
CA GLU A 5 7.29 5.45 -16.68
C GLU A 5 8.55 5.02 -15.91
N PHE A 6 9.25 5.98 -15.30
CA PHE A 6 10.32 5.67 -14.38
C PHE A 6 9.75 5.08 -13.08
N MET A 7 8.80 5.78 -12.45
CA MET A 7 8.28 5.44 -11.13
C MET A 7 7.39 4.20 -11.10
N LYS A 8 6.60 3.92 -12.17
CA LYS A 8 5.66 2.77 -12.24
C LYS A 8 4.97 2.50 -10.91
N GLN A 9 5.28 1.37 -10.26
CA GLN A 9 4.66 0.99 -8.99
C GLN A 9 5.57 1.23 -7.77
N LEU A 10 6.76 1.79 -7.96
CA LEU A 10 7.65 2.18 -6.86
C LEU A 10 6.97 3.15 -5.89
N VAL A 11 6.02 3.95 -6.37
CA VAL A 11 5.23 4.87 -5.53
C VAL A 11 4.44 4.18 -4.42
N VAL A 12 4.12 2.89 -4.55
CA VAL A 12 3.36 2.16 -3.52
C VAL A 12 4.19 1.15 -2.71
N THR A 13 5.43 0.87 -3.13
CA THR A 13 6.25 -0.18 -2.49
C THR A 13 6.59 0.20 -1.05
N THR A 14 6.74 1.49 -0.78
CA THR A 14 6.94 2.04 0.57
C THR A 14 5.74 1.78 1.48
N PHE A 15 4.51 1.85 0.96
CA PHE A 15 3.32 1.51 1.74
C PHE A 15 3.29 0.03 2.12
N LEU A 16 3.61 -0.87 1.18
CA LEU A 16 3.72 -2.30 1.47
C LEU A 16 4.81 -2.59 2.51
N PHE A 17 6.00 -1.99 2.33
CA PHE A 17 7.11 -2.13 3.26
C PHE A 17 6.74 -1.64 4.67
N TYR A 18 6.20 -0.43 4.81
CA TYR A 18 5.82 0.11 6.11
C TYR A 18 4.64 -0.63 6.75
N SER A 19 3.73 -1.18 5.95
CA SER A 19 2.67 -2.05 6.44
C SER A 19 3.24 -3.34 7.07
N GLY A 20 4.15 -4.02 6.37
CA GLY A 20 4.84 -5.20 6.90
C GLY A 20 5.68 -4.88 8.13
N TYR A 21 6.44 -3.78 8.09
CA TYR A 21 7.19 -3.29 9.25
C TYR A 21 6.29 -3.04 10.47
N GLY A 22 5.17 -2.31 10.27
CA GLY A 22 4.22 -2.00 11.33
C GLY A 22 3.56 -3.24 11.93
N VAL A 23 3.24 -4.24 11.10
CA VAL A 23 2.74 -5.55 11.56
C VAL A 23 3.78 -6.25 12.42
N MET A 24 5.03 -6.36 11.98
CA MET A 24 6.06 -7.03 12.76
C MET A 24 6.34 -6.32 14.09
N ILE A 25 6.49 -4.99 14.08
CA ILE A 25 6.69 -4.22 15.32
C ILE A 25 5.52 -4.40 16.28
N SER A 26 4.29 -4.44 15.77
CA SER A 26 3.11 -4.67 16.60
C SER A 26 3.06 -6.08 17.18
N ILE A 27 3.42 -7.10 16.38
CA ILE A 27 3.58 -8.49 16.83
C ILE A 27 4.65 -8.59 17.91
N ARG A 28 5.80 -7.92 17.75
CA ARG A 28 6.87 -7.94 18.76
C ARG A 28 6.43 -7.30 20.08
N LYS A 29 5.66 -6.21 20.01
CA LYS A 29 5.18 -5.48 21.20
C LYS A 29 3.99 -6.14 21.91
N LYS A 30 3.07 -6.75 21.15
CA LYS A 30 1.76 -7.20 21.66
C LYS A 30 1.48 -8.69 21.44
N GLY A 31 2.32 -9.39 20.69
CA GLY A 31 2.19 -10.81 20.40
C GLY A 31 0.81 -11.19 19.84
N LEU A 32 0.26 -12.26 20.42
CA LEU A 32 -1.04 -12.81 20.05
C LEU A 32 -2.19 -11.79 20.19
N ASN A 33 -2.12 -10.85 21.16
CA ASN A 33 -3.15 -9.83 21.35
C ASN A 33 -3.31 -8.90 20.14
N TYR A 34 -2.23 -8.65 19.40
CA TYR A 34 -2.33 -7.90 18.14
C TYR A 34 -2.86 -8.76 17.01
N VAL A 35 -2.38 -10.01 16.92
CA VAL A 35 -2.75 -10.93 15.83
C VAL A 35 -4.23 -11.27 15.88
N ASN A 36 -4.79 -11.49 17.06
CA ASN A 36 -6.24 -11.71 17.23
C ASN A 36 -7.09 -10.53 16.78
N LYS A 37 -6.52 -9.32 16.69
CA LYS A 37 -7.20 -8.13 16.16
C LYS A 37 -7.01 -7.92 14.66
N LEU A 38 -6.16 -8.70 13.98
CA LEU A 38 -5.97 -8.58 12.52
C LEU A 38 -7.27 -8.84 11.75
N PRO A 39 -8.08 -9.89 12.05
CA PRO A 39 -9.37 -10.08 11.38
C PRO A 39 -10.30 -8.87 11.53
N THR A 40 -10.40 -8.30 12.74
CA THR A 40 -11.19 -7.09 12.99
C THR A 40 -10.70 -5.92 12.14
N LYS A 41 -9.39 -5.68 12.07
CA LYS A 41 -8.81 -4.63 11.22
C LYS A 41 -9.08 -4.84 9.73
N MET A 42 -9.08 -6.09 9.27
CA MET A 42 -9.44 -6.42 7.89
C MET A 42 -10.91 -6.09 7.62
N ILE A 43 -11.80 -6.41 8.55
CA ILE A 43 -13.23 -6.07 8.46
C ILE A 43 -13.42 -4.55 8.43
N GLU A 44 -12.75 -3.79 9.32
CA GLU A 44 -12.76 -2.32 9.30
C GLU A 44 -12.31 -1.77 7.94
N LEU A 45 -11.24 -2.32 7.38
CA LEU A 45 -10.73 -1.91 6.07
C LEU A 45 -11.70 -2.24 4.93
N ILE A 46 -12.34 -3.42 4.96
CA ILE A 46 -13.36 -3.82 3.99
C ILE A 46 -14.57 -2.90 4.08
N ILE A 47 -15.05 -2.56 5.28
CA ILE A 47 -16.17 -1.62 5.49
C ILE A 47 -15.82 -0.25 4.89
N ASN A 48 -14.66 0.31 5.28
CA ASN A 48 -14.23 1.61 4.77
C ASN A 48 -14.11 1.60 3.24
N PHE A 49 -13.52 0.55 2.68
CA PHE A 49 -13.39 0.42 1.23
C PHE A 49 -14.74 0.25 0.54
N SER A 50 -15.67 -0.51 1.13
CA SER A 50 -17.03 -0.69 0.61
C SER A 50 -17.81 0.62 0.59
N VAL A 51 -17.67 1.48 1.62
CA VAL A 51 -18.25 2.82 1.61
C VAL A 51 -17.71 3.63 0.44
N ALA A 52 -16.42 3.54 0.14
CA ALA A 52 -15.86 4.19 -1.05
C ALA A 52 -16.40 3.60 -2.35
N ILE A 53 -16.58 2.27 -2.45
CA ILE A 53 -17.19 1.62 -3.61
C ILE A 53 -18.60 2.16 -3.87
N VAL A 54 -19.40 2.41 -2.83
CA VAL A 54 -20.73 3.05 -2.98
C VAL A 54 -20.59 4.43 -3.64
N LEU A 55 -19.63 5.25 -3.23
CA LEU A 55 -19.37 6.55 -3.86
C LEU A 55 -18.96 6.42 -5.33
N PHE A 56 -18.14 5.43 -5.68
CA PHE A 56 -17.77 5.14 -7.07
C PHE A 56 -18.95 4.62 -7.89
N ALA A 57 -19.85 3.83 -7.30
CA ALA A 57 -21.04 3.34 -7.98
C ALA A 57 -22.00 4.50 -8.29
N ILE A 58 -22.24 5.39 -7.32
CA ILE A 58 -23.04 6.62 -7.52
C ILE A 58 -22.44 7.47 -8.64
N LEU A 59 -21.12 7.71 -8.62
CA LEU A 59 -20.45 8.45 -9.69
C LEU A 59 -20.59 7.74 -11.04
N GLY A 60 -20.52 6.41 -11.07
CA GLY A 60 -20.75 5.62 -12.26
C GLY A 60 -22.12 5.88 -12.87
N TRP A 61 -23.17 5.79 -12.05
CA TRP A 61 -24.55 6.03 -12.48
C TRP A 61 -24.77 7.46 -12.97
N VAL A 62 -24.16 8.46 -12.33
CA VAL A 62 -24.19 9.87 -12.79
C VAL A 62 -23.51 10.05 -14.15
N LEU A 63 -22.56 9.18 -14.50
CA LEU A 63 -21.83 9.19 -15.77
C LEU A 63 -22.35 8.14 -16.76
N ASP A 64 -23.61 7.70 -16.59
CA ASP A 64 -24.28 6.69 -17.42
C ASP A 64 -23.48 5.38 -17.58
N LYS A 65 -22.79 4.97 -16.51
CA LYS A 65 -22.11 3.68 -16.44
C LYS A 65 -22.94 2.68 -15.65
N ASP A 66 -23.29 1.59 -16.31
CA ASP A 66 -23.95 0.47 -15.67
C ASP A 66 -22.96 -0.55 -15.11
N TYR A 67 -23.14 -0.88 -13.84
CA TYR A 67 -22.40 -1.93 -13.16
C TYR A 67 -23.37 -3.00 -12.67
N SER A 68 -23.10 -4.26 -13.02
CA SER A 68 -23.87 -5.37 -12.46
C SER A 68 -23.67 -5.46 -10.95
N PHE A 69 -24.70 -5.91 -10.24
CA PHE A 69 -24.66 -6.09 -8.78
C PHE A 69 -23.48 -6.97 -8.34
N GLY A 70 -23.22 -8.08 -9.06
CA GLY A 70 -22.08 -8.95 -8.80
C GLY A 70 -20.72 -8.25 -8.94
N ARG A 71 -20.59 -7.29 -9.87
CA ARG A 71 -19.36 -6.49 -10.02
C ARG A 71 -19.17 -5.54 -8.84
N ILE A 72 -20.23 -4.91 -8.35
CA ILE A 72 -20.19 -4.02 -7.18
C ILE A 72 -19.74 -4.81 -5.94
N ILE A 73 -20.32 -5.99 -5.69
CA ILE A 73 -19.90 -6.86 -4.57
C ILE A 73 -18.44 -7.28 -4.71
N ALA A 74 -18.02 -7.72 -5.90
CA ALA A 74 -16.62 -8.10 -6.14
C ALA A 74 -15.66 -6.91 -5.96
N SER A 75 -16.14 -5.68 -6.17
CA SER A 75 -15.37 -4.46 -5.91
C SER A 75 -15.21 -4.14 -4.42
N CYS A 76 -16.14 -4.53 -3.56
CA CYS A 76 -16.04 -4.33 -2.10
C CYS A 76 -14.86 -5.08 -1.45
N ILE A 77 -14.40 -6.18 -2.06
CA ILE A 77 -13.19 -6.90 -1.64
C ILE A 77 -11.97 -6.60 -2.52
N GLY A 78 -12.09 -5.70 -3.49
CA GLY A 78 -10.99 -5.28 -4.36
C GLY A 78 -10.72 -6.19 -5.55
N TRP A 79 -11.51 -7.26 -5.76
CA TRP A 79 -11.31 -8.21 -6.86
C TRP A 79 -11.60 -7.60 -8.24
N LYS A 80 -12.63 -6.75 -8.33
CA LYS A 80 -12.97 -5.99 -9.54
C LYS A 80 -12.88 -4.49 -9.28
N SER A 81 -12.75 -3.71 -10.35
CA SER A 81 -12.78 -2.24 -10.29
C SER A 81 -14.04 -1.70 -10.98
N ILE A 82 -14.62 -0.67 -10.38
CA ILE A 82 -15.68 0.19 -10.96
C ILE A 82 -15.15 1.63 -11.16
N GLY A 83 -13.84 1.77 -11.39
CA GLY A 83 -13.16 3.06 -11.54
C GLY A 83 -12.16 3.36 -10.41
N ASN A 84 -12.26 2.64 -9.30
CA ASN A 84 -11.41 2.75 -8.11
C ASN A 84 -10.03 2.07 -8.26
N SER A 85 -9.06 2.51 -7.45
CA SER A 85 -7.75 1.87 -7.27
C SER A 85 -7.89 0.65 -6.35
N ASN A 86 -8.14 -0.54 -6.91
CA ASN A 86 -8.54 -1.73 -6.16
C ASN A 86 -7.39 -2.67 -5.75
N TRP A 87 -6.41 -2.86 -6.63
CA TRP A 87 -5.40 -3.91 -6.48
C TRP A 87 -4.60 -3.81 -5.17
N TYR A 88 -4.16 -2.61 -4.78
CA TYR A 88 -3.37 -2.41 -3.55
C TYR A 88 -4.17 -2.77 -2.30
N LEU A 89 -5.48 -2.48 -2.30
CA LEU A 89 -6.35 -2.82 -1.17
C LEU A 89 -6.54 -4.33 -1.04
N PHE A 90 -6.72 -4.98 -2.19
CA PHE A 90 -6.77 -6.44 -2.24
C PHE A 90 -5.46 -7.05 -1.71
N ASP A 91 -4.30 -6.56 -2.15
CA ASP A 91 -2.99 -7.06 -1.73
C ASP A 91 -2.78 -6.91 -0.22
N ILE A 92 -3.11 -5.75 0.35
CA ILE A 92 -3.00 -5.53 1.80
C ILE A 92 -3.92 -6.46 2.60
N LEU A 93 -5.17 -6.64 2.16
CA LEU A 93 -6.11 -7.56 2.82
C LEU A 93 -5.58 -9.00 2.77
N LEU A 94 -5.08 -9.43 1.60
CA LEU A 94 -4.49 -10.75 1.44
C LEU A 94 -3.26 -10.92 2.34
N LEU A 95 -2.33 -9.97 2.34
CA LEU A 95 -1.12 -9.99 3.17
C LEU A 95 -1.42 -10.00 4.68
N TYR A 96 -2.47 -9.31 5.13
CA TYR A 96 -2.92 -9.37 6.53
C TYR A 96 -3.51 -10.72 6.87
N GLY A 97 -4.32 -11.31 5.98
CA GLY A 97 -4.83 -12.67 6.13
C GLY A 97 -3.70 -13.71 6.20
N LEU A 98 -2.71 -13.62 5.30
CA LEU A 98 -1.53 -14.48 5.32
C LEU A 98 -0.71 -14.28 6.60
N SER A 99 -0.56 -13.05 7.08
CA SER A 99 0.14 -12.74 8.34
C SER A 99 -0.56 -13.35 9.55
N PHE A 100 -1.88 -13.31 9.59
CA PHE A 100 -2.67 -13.97 10.62
C PHE A 100 -2.45 -15.48 10.61
N VAL A 101 -2.65 -16.14 9.46
CA VAL A 101 -2.48 -17.59 9.31
C VAL A 101 -1.05 -18.02 9.66
N ALA A 102 -0.03 -17.34 9.11
CA ALA A 102 1.37 -17.64 9.37
C ALA A 102 1.72 -17.55 10.85
N TYR A 103 1.21 -16.54 11.56
CA TYR A 103 1.52 -16.38 12.98
C TYR A 103 0.90 -17.49 13.83
N ILE A 104 -0.37 -17.84 13.56
CA ILE A 104 -1.09 -18.90 14.27
C ILE A 104 -0.39 -20.26 14.07
N VAL A 105 -0.10 -20.63 12.82
CA VAL A 105 0.55 -21.91 12.48
C VAL A 105 1.94 -22.02 13.08
N THR A 106 2.72 -20.93 13.03
CA THR A 106 4.11 -20.93 13.53
C THR A 106 4.21 -20.70 15.02
N LYS A 107 3.07 -20.51 15.70
CA LYS A 107 2.98 -20.19 17.14
C LYS A 107 3.85 -18.99 17.52
N GLY A 108 3.89 -17.99 16.63
CA GLY A 108 4.68 -16.77 16.82
C GLY A 108 6.20 -16.93 16.81
N LYS A 109 6.75 -18.10 16.46
CA LYS A 109 8.22 -18.28 16.36
C LYS A 109 8.76 -17.46 15.19
N GLN A 110 9.42 -16.34 15.47
CA GLN A 110 9.85 -15.32 14.49
C GLN A 110 10.47 -15.88 13.19
N ARG A 111 11.49 -16.76 13.27
CA ARG A 111 12.12 -17.32 12.06
C ARG A 111 11.17 -18.16 11.22
N ARG A 112 10.33 -18.98 11.87
CA ARG A 112 9.33 -19.81 11.19
C ARG A 112 8.23 -18.94 10.59
N PHE A 113 7.79 -17.92 11.30
CA PHE A 113 6.83 -16.92 10.82
C PHE A 113 7.34 -16.22 9.55
N LEU A 114 8.58 -15.70 9.56
CA LEU A 114 9.16 -15.04 8.38
C LEU A 114 9.33 -16.00 7.20
N GLY A 115 9.77 -17.23 7.44
CA GLY A 115 9.89 -18.26 6.40
C GLY A 115 8.54 -18.66 5.80
N MET A 116 7.52 -18.86 6.64
CA MET A 116 6.16 -19.15 6.20
C MET A 116 5.56 -17.96 5.43
N MET A 117 5.77 -16.73 5.89
CA MET A 117 5.33 -15.53 5.17
C MET A 117 5.99 -15.40 3.80
N LEU A 118 7.27 -15.74 3.66
CA LEU A 118 7.93 -15.76 2.35
C LEU A 118 7.26 -16.78 1.43
N GLY A 119 7.09 -18.02 1.89
CA GLY A 119 6.46 -19.09 1.12
C GLY A 119 5.02 -18.74 0.71
N LEU A 120 4.20 -18.27 1.65
CA LEU A 120 2.83 -17.82 1.38
C LEU A 120 2.78 -16.64 0.41
N SER A 121 3.69 -15.67 0.53
CA SER A 121 3.77 -14.53 -0.39
C SER A 121 4.10 -14.98 -1.81
N LEU A 122 5.10 -15.88 -1.98
CA LEU A 122 5.46 -16.42 -3.28
C LEU A 122 4.31 -17.23 -3.90
N MET A 123 3.61 -18.07 -3.12
CA MET A 123 2.43 -18.79 -3.60
C MET A 123 1.30 -17.85 -4.00
N ALA A 124 1.04 -16.80 -3.22
CA ALA A 124 0.05 -15.78 -3.55
C ALA A 124 0.42 -15.02 -4.83
N MET A 125 1.70 -14.72 -5.04
CA MET A 125 2.18 -14.10 -6.28
C MET A 125 1.92 -14.99 -7.50
N LEU A 126 2.19 -16.30 -7.41
CA LEU A 126 1.90 -17.25 -8.49
C LEU A 126 0.40 -17.35 -8.77
N PHE A 127 -0.41 -17.44 -7.72
CA PHE A 127 -1.87 -17.43 -7.84
C PHE A 127 -2.37 -16.15 -8.54
N LEU A 128 -1.87 -14.98 -8.13
CA LEU A 128 -2.29 -13.71 -8.75
C LEU A 128 -1.78 -13.55 -10.17
N ALA A 129 -0.62 -14.11 -10.52
CA ALA A 129 -0.13 -14.12 -11.90
C ALA A 129 -1.05 -14.92 -12.83
N GLU A 130 -1.69 -15.98 -12.34
CA GLU A 130 -2.63 -16.80 -13.11
C GLU A 130 -4.01 -16.14 -13.25
N TYR A 131 -4.56 -15.61 -12.15
CA TYR A 131 -5.96 -15.17 -12.11
C TYR A 131 -6.17 -13.66 -12.33
N GLN A 132 -5.12 -12.85 -12.30
CA GLN A 132 -5.22 -11.40 -12.47
C GLN A 132 -4.45 -10.90 -13.68
N ASN A 133 -5.08 -9.98 -14.40
CA ASN A 133 -4.44 -9.36 -15.56
C ASN A 133 -3.42 -8.30 -15.13
N GLY A 134 -2.20 -8.47 -15.63
CA GLY A 134 -1.09 -7.55 -15.46
C GLY A 134 -0.30 -7.76 -14.16
N THR A 135 0.94 -7.26 -14.15
CA THR A 135 1.92 -7.58 -13.11
C THR A 135 1.71 -6.84 -11.78
N ARG A 136 0.79 -5.87 -11.73
CA ARG A 136 0.59 -4.98 -10.57
C ARG A 136 0.12 -5.63 -9.28
N TRP A 137 -0.47 -6.81 -9.39
CA TRP A 137 -1.03 -7.53 -8.25
C TRP A 137 0.03 -8.28 -7.43
N TYR A 138 1.26 -8.40 -7.94
CA TYR A 138 2.25 -9.28 -7.33
C TYR A 138 3.70 -8.81 -7.45
N ASN A 139 4.03 -7.91 -8.38
CA ASN A 139 5.42 -7.47 -8.61
C ASN A 139 6.01 -6.58 -7.50
N THR A 140 5.22 -6.20 -6.49
CA THR A 140 5.66 -5.43 -5.32
C THR A 140 5.37 -6.13 -3.99
N PHE A 141 4.76 -7.33 -4.02
CA PHE A 141 4.30 -8.10 -2.85
C PHE A 141 5.42 -8.34 -1.82
N LEU A 142 6.63 -8.65 -2.29
CA LEU A 142 7.77 -8.94 -1.42
C LEU A 142 8.29 -7.72 -0.65
N CYS A 143 7.92 -6.49 -1.03
CA CYS A 143 8.24 -5.31 -0.21
C CYS A 143 7.62 -5.41 1.19
N TYR A 144 6.44 -6.03 1.31
CA TYR A 144 5.81 -6.31 2.61
C TYR A 144 6.64 -7.30 3.44
N TRP A 145 7.10 -8.39 2.83
CA TRP A 145 7.95 -9.37 3.51
C TRP A 145 9.31 -8.78 3.94
N VAL A 146 9.90 -7.92 3.11
CA VAL A 146 11.11 -7.17 3.47
C VAL A 146 10.83 -6.25 4.65
N GLY A 147 9.66 -5.60 4.70
CA GLY A 147 9.20 -4.81 5.84
C GLY A 147 9.09 -5.63 7.13
N LEU A 148 8.47 -6.82 7.07
CA LEU A 148 8.41 -7.75 8.21
C LEU A 148 9.81 -8.11 8.70
N THR A 149 10.69 -8.48 7.77
CA THR A 149 12.07 -8.90 8.07
C THR A 149 12.87 -7.76 8.68
N TYR A 150 12.74 -6.55 8.13
CA TYR A 150 13.35 -5.35 8.68
C TYR A 150 12.86 -5.10 10.11
N GLY A 151 11.55 -5.13 10.37
CA GLY A 151 11.00 -4.95 11.72
C GLY A 151 11.43 -6.04 12.72
N ALA A 152 11.68 -7.25 12.23
CA ALA A 152 12.10 -8.39 13.04
C ALA A 152 13.56 -8.31 13.49
N TYR A 153 14.39 -7.62 12.70
CA TYR A 153 15.83 -7.47 12.95
C TYR A 153 16.26 -5.99 13.09
N LYS A 154 15.29 -5.08 13.32
CA LYS A 154 15.50 -3.63 13.35
C LYS A 154 16.67 -3.23 14.23
N GLU A 155 16.75 -3.73 15.46
CA GLU A 155 17.79 -3.33 16.40
C GLU A 155 19.18 -3.75 15.90
N ARG A 156 19.31 -4.93 15.30
CA ARG A 156 20.58 -5.39 14.72
C ARG A 156 20.96 -4.60 13.48
N PHE A 157 19.98 -4.31 12.64
CA PHE A 157 20.20 -3.54 11.42
C PHE A 157 20.59 -2.10 11.75
N ASP A 158 19.87 -1.43 12.64
CA ASP A 158 20.14 -0.05 13.03
C ASP A 158 21.47 0.04 13.78
N GLN A 159 21.78 -0.92 14.66
CA GLN A 159 23.12 -1.00 15.27
C GLN A 159 24.19 -1.12 14.19
N TRP A 160 24.05 -2.00 13.20
CA TRP A 160 25.07 -2.15 12.16
C TRP A 160 25.16 -0.93 11.23
N LEU A 161 24.04 -0.32 10.86
CA LEU A 161 23.97 0.76 9.89
C LEU A 161 24.34 2.13 10.48
N LEU A 162 24.03 2.35 11.76
CA LEU A 162 24.24 3.63 12.46
C LEU A 162 25.42 3.57 13.45
N HIS A 163 26.19 2.48 13.51
CA HIS A 163 27.35 2.40 14.41
C HIS A 163 28.41 3.46 14.09
N LYS A 164 28.65 3.73 12.80
CA LYS A 164 29.58 4.75 12.31
C LYS A 164 28.86 5.69 11.34
N PRO A 165 29.19 7.00 11.33
CA PRO A 165 28.51 7.98 10.49
C PRO A 165 28.61 7.67 8.98
N TRP A 166 29.64 6.94 8.55
CA TRP A 166 29.86 6.57 7.14
C TRP A 166 29.06 5.35 6.67
N GLN A 167 28.58 4.50 7.58
CA GLN A 167 27.94 3.23 7.20
C GLN A 167 26.58 3.44 6.53
N ALA A 168 25.80 4.40 6.99
CA ALA A 168 24.50 4.69 6.41
C ALA A 168 24.60 5.36 5.01
N PRO A 169 25.49 6.33 4.75
CA PRO A 169 25.80 6.79 3.38
C PRO A 169 26.33 5.67 2.47
N ILE A 170 27.21 4.79 2.97
CA ILE A 170 27.70 3.63 2.20
C ILE A 170 26.54 2.67 1.88
N GLY A 171 25.66 2.40 2.83
CA GLY A 171 24.47 1.59 2.61
C GLY A 171 23.55 2.18 1.55
N LEU A 172 23.32 3.50 1.59
CA LEU A 172 22.54 4.22 0.58
C LEU A 172 23.21 4.13 -0.80
N LEU A 173 24.53 4.25 -0.87
CA LEU A 173 25.29 4.11 -2.11
C LEU A 173 25.20 2.68 -2.67
N ILE A 174 25.34 1.65 -1.83
CA ILE A 174 25.19 0.24 -2.23
C ILE A 174 23.78 -0.02 -2.75
N PHE A 175 22.74 0.34 -1.99
CA PHE A 175 21.36 0.15 -2.43
C PHE A 175 21.03 0.98 -3.67
N GLY A 176 21.59 2.18 -3.80
CA GLY A 176 21.46 3.03 -4.97
C GLY A 176 22.10 2.41 -6.22
N MET A 177 23.31 1.85 -6.10
CA MET A 177 23.96 1.12 -7.21
C MET A 177 23.16 -0.11 -7.61
N CYS A 178 22.73 -0.94 -6.65
CA CYS A 178 21.88 -2.10 -6.92
C CYS A 178 20.55 -1.68 -7.59
N PHE A 179 19.95 -0.59 -7.13
CA PHE A 179 18.74 -0.02 -7.71
C PHE A 179 18.93 0.33 -9.19
N LEU A 180 20.04 0.98 -9.55
CA LEU A 180 20.37 1.33 -10.93
C LEU A 180 20.64 0.10 -11.80
N ILE A 181 21.39 -0.88 -11.28
CA ILE A 181 21.67 -2.15 -11.98
C ILE A 181 20.35 -2.89 -12.27
N PHE A 182 19.50 -3.07 -11.26
CA PHE A 182 18.22 -3.75 -11.45
C PHE A 182 17.23 -2.95 -12.30
N HIS A 183 17.32 -1.61 -12.29
CA HIS A 183 16.55 -0.76 -13.19
C HIS A 183 16.87 -1.07 -14.66
N TYR A 184 18.15 -1.25 -14.99
CA TYR A 184 18.58 -1.57 -16.34
C TYR A 184 17.98 -2.89 -16.84
N PHE A 185 17.89 -3.91 -15.98
CA PHE A 185 17.35 -5.23 -16.31
C PHE A 185 15.85 -5.41 -16.00
N ARG A 186 15.13 -4.33 -15.65
CA ARG A 186 13.74 -4.38 -15.13
C ARG A 186 12.67 -4.89 -16.11
N GLY A 187 13.04 -5.22 -17.34
CA GLY A 187 12.17 -5.91 -18.29
C GLY A 187 11.76 -7.31 -17.79
N ASN A 188 12.63 -7.97 -17.01
CA ASN A 188 12.28 -9.19 -16.30
C ASN A 188 11.61 -8.87 -14.95
N ILE A 189 10.54 -9.61 -14.63
CA ILE A 189 9.79 -9.48 -13.38
C ILE A 189 10.67 -9.60 -12.13
N LEU A 190 11.65 -10.51 -12.14
CA LEU A 190 12.54 -10.74 -11.01
C LEU A 190 13.37 -9.48 -10.73
N PHE A 191 13.97 -8.89 -11.77
CA PHE A 191 14.75 -7.67 -11.63
C PHE A 191 13.86 -6.48 -11.25
N TYR A 192 12.60 -6.44 -11.68
CA TYR A 192 11.66 -5.43 -11.20
C TYR A 192 11.38 -5.55 -9.70
N ILE A 193 11.19 -6.78 -9.18
CA ILE A 193 10.99 -7.01 -7.74
C ILE A 193 12.24 -6.58 -6.94
N LEU A 194 13.43 -6.96 -7.41
CA LEU A 194 14.69 -6.57 -6.76
C LEU A 194 14.89 -5.05 -6.80
N HIS A 195 14.57 -4.42 -7.92
CA HIS A 195 14.58 -2.97 -8.07
C HIS A 195 13.62 -2.29 -7.06
N ALA A 196 12.40 -2.81 -6.90
CA ALA A 196 11.43 -2.33 -5.91
C ALA A 196 11.92 -2.50 -4.46
N ILE A 197 12.59 -3.61 -4.14
CA ILE A 197 13.19 -3.85 -2.82
C ILE A 197 14.32 -2.86 -2.55
N CYS A 198 15.24 -2.65 -3.49
CA CYS A 198 16.31 -1.67 -3.34
C CYS A 198 15.75 -0.26 -3.17
N PHE A 199 14.70 0.09 -3.92
CA PHE A 199 14.03 1.38 -3.77
C PHE A 199 13.51 1.61 -2.34
N VAL A 200 12.75 0.67 -1.77
CA VAL A 200 12.22 0.85 -0.41
C VAL A 200 13.32 0.88 0.65
N LEU A 201 14.41 0.15 0.46
CA LEU A 201 15.57 0.21 1.35
C LEU A 201 16.28 1.56 1.27
N CYS A 202 16.47 2.12 0.07
CA CYS A 202 16.98 3.47 -0.12
C CYS A 202 16.09 4.50 0.59
N VAL A 203 14.77 4.44 0.38
CA VAL A 203 13.81 5.36 1.02
C VAL A 203 13.86 5.21 2.53
N ASN A 204 13.89 3.98 3.06
CA ASN A 204 13.95 3.73 4.50
C ASN A 204 15.23 4.29 5.11
N VAL A 205 16.41 4.05 4.52
CA VAL A 205 17.68 4.59 5.00
C VAL A 205 17.70 6.12 4.90
N ALA A 206 17.27 6.69 3.77
CA ALA A 206 17.17 8.14 3.60
C ALA A 206 16.24 8.78 4.65
N SER A 207 15.13 8.12 4.98
CA SER A 207 14.18 8.61 5.99
C SER A 207 14.75 8.68 7.41
N MET A 208 15.81 7.92 7.72
CA MET A 208 16.49 8.01 9.02
C MET A 208 17.22 9.33 9.24
N PHE A 209 17.56 10.04 8.15
CA PHE A 209 18.26 11.32 8.20
C PHE A 209 17.33 12.53 8.05
N LEU A 210 16.10 12.30 7.63
CA LEU A 210 15.15 13.35 7.29
C LEU A 210 14.08 13.46 8.36
N HIS A 211 14.14 14.53 9.17
CA HIS A 211 13.12 14.84 10.17
C HIS A 211 12.16 15.91 9.65
N PHE A 212 10.98 15.50 9.20
CA PHE A 212 9.94 16.44 8.78
C PHE A 212 8.87 16.62 9.87
N HIS A 213 8.87 17.77 10.53
CA HIS A 213 7.85 18.16 11.51
C HIS A 213 6.85 19.14 10.91
N SER A 214 6.11 18.70 9.88
CA SER A 214 5.06 19.51 9.25
C SER A 214 3.66 19.02 9.68
N PRO A 215 2.80 19.90 10.21
CA PRO A 215 1.40 19.56 10.49
C PRO A 215 0.65 19.01 9.29
N MET A 216 0.96 19.52 8.08
CA MET A 216 0.36 19.05 6.84
C MET A 216 0.74 17.60 6.53
N LEU A 217 2.00 17.22 6.69
CA LEU A 217 2.45 15.83 6.48
C LEU A 217 1.83 14.87 7.51
N LEU A 218 1.68 15.31 8.76
CA LEU A 218 0.99 14.54 9.79
C LEU A 218 -0.50 14.36 9.47
N TRP A 219 -1.16 15.38 8.94
CA TRP A 219 -2.53 15.29 8.46
C TRP A 219 -2.63 14.31 7.28
N LEU A 220 -1.80 14.46 6.25
CA LEU A 220 -1.76 13.54 5.10
C LEU A 220 -1.57 12.07 5.52
N GLY A 221 -0.69 11.82 6.51
CA GLY A 221 -0.48 10.49 7.06
C GLY A 221 -1.73 9.90 7.75
N LYS A 222 -2.53 10.73 8.43
CA LYS A 222 -3.79 10.30 9.07
C LYS A 222 -4.90 10.01 8.06
N HIS A 223 -4.89 10.70 6.93
CA HIS A 223 -5.91 10.60 5.87
C HIS A 223 -5.45 9.77 4.65
N ILE A 224 -4.37 9.00 4.80
CA ILE A 224 -3.70 8.36 3.66
C ILE A 224 -4.59 7.38 2.89
N PHE A 225 -5.43 6.63 3.60
CA PHE A 225 -6.36 5.69 3.00
C PHE A 225 -7.43 6.39 2.17
N SER A 226 -8.08 7.39 2.74
CA SER A 226 -9.16 8.13 2.08
C SER A 226 -8.63 8.93 0.89
N ILE A 227 -7.46 9.56 1.01
CA ILE A 227 -6.78 10.22 -0.13
C ILE A 227 -6.47 9.20 -1.23
N TYR A 228 -5.84 8.06 -0.90
CA TYR A 228 -5.43 7.06 -1.89
C TYR A 228 -6.61 6.54 -2.74
N ILE A 229 -7.75 6.30 -2.09
CA ILE A 229 -8.94 5.78 -2.75
C ILE A 229 -9.74 6.88 -3.47
N LEU A 230 -10.02 7.99 -2.77
CA LEU A 230 -10.95 9.00 -3.25
C LEU A 230 -10.36 9.95 -4.28
N GLN A 231 -9.03 10.10 -4.38
CA GLN A 231 -8.39 10.97 -5.38
C GLN A 231 -8.89 10.72 -6.82
N ARG A 232 -9.32 9.50 -7.14
CA ARG A 232 -9.85 9.16 -8.46
C ARG A 232 -11.22 9.76 -8.76
N ILE A 233 -12.03 10.04 -7.76
CA ILE A 233 -13.36 10.63 -7.97
C ILE A 233 -13.24 12.02 -8.63
N PRO A 234 -12.53 13.01 -8.04
CA PRO A 234 -12.38 14.31 -8.69
C PRO A 234 -11.62 14.22 -10.01
N MET A 235 -10.68 13.28 -10.17
CA MET A 235 -10.03 13.05 -11.47
C MET A 235 -11.01 12.57 -12.55
N ILE A 236 -11.91 11.64 -12.21
CA ILE A 236 -12.92 11.13 -13.15
C ILE A 236 -13.90 12.24 -13.51
N VAL A 237 -14.37 13.01 -12.52
CA VAL A 237 -15.28 14.15 -12.74
C VAL A 237 -14.61 15.21 -13.62
N GLY A 238 -13.42 15.66 -13.26
CA GLY A 238 -12.70 16.69 -14.02
C GLY A 238 -12.35 16.25 -15.44
N LYS A 239 -12.09 14.96 -15.66
CA LYS A 239 -11.96 14.40 -17.01
C LYS A 239 -13.29 14.44 -17.78
N ALA A 240 -14.40 14.07 -17.15
CA ALA A 240 -15.71 14.04 -17.79
C ALA A 240 -16.17 15.43 -18.27
N ILE A 241 -15.77 16.50 -17.57
CA ILE A 241 -16.07 17.90 -17.93
C ILE A 241 -14.99 18.58 -18.78
N GLY A 242 -13.99 17.84 -19.28
CA GLY A 242 -12.99 18.37 -20.22
C GLY A 242 -11.86 19.22 -19.62
N LEU A 243 -11.87 19.50 -18.30
CA LEU A 243 -10.87 20.37 -17.64
C LEU A 243 -9.41 19.93 -17.83
N HIS A 244 -9.18 18.64 -18.07
CA HIS A 244 -7.85 18.07 -18.20
C HIS A 244 -7.08 18.46 -19.47
N GLU A 245 -7.77 18.94 -20.51
CA GLU A 245 -7.14 19.28 -21.81
C GLU A 245 -6.78 20.77 -21.88
N GLU A 246 -7.68 21.66 -21.45
CA GLU A 246 -7.50 23.11 -21.56
C GLU A 246 -6.88 23.76 -20.32
N TYR A 247 -7.13 23.20 -19.12
CA TYR A 247 -6.80 23.83 -17.84
C TYR A 247 -6.03 22.91 -16.90
N THR A 248 -4.98 22.25 -17.39
CA THR A 248 -4.22 21.21 -16.67
C THR A 248 -3.79 21.59 -15.25
N ILE A 249 -3.31 22.82 -15.03
CA ILE A 249 -2.87 23.30 -13.72
C ILE A 249 -4.07 23.44 -12.76
N ILE A 250 -5.16 24.05 -13.23
CA ILE A 250 -6.38 24.24 -12.44
C ILE A 250 -7.01 22.87 -12.14
N TYR A 251 -7.04 21.97 -13.11
CA TYR A 251 -7.48 20.59 -12.94
C TYR A 251 -6.67 19.87 -11.85
N PHE A 252 -5.34 20.00 -11.86
CA PHE A 252 -4.47 19.36 -10.87
C PHE A 252 -4.73 19.89 -9.46
N PHE A 253 -4.67 21.21 -9.25
CA PHE A 253 -4.87 21.80 -7.92
C PHE A 253 -6.31 21.66 -7.44
N GLY A 254 -7.29 21.81 -8.33
CA GLY A 254 -8.70 21.58 -8.03
C GLY A 254 -8.97 20.14 -7.58
N THR A 255 -8.40 19.16 -8.29
CA THR A 255 -8.49 17.74 -7.89
C THR A 255 -7.90 17.50 -6.50
N LEU A 256 -6.75 18.10 -6.22
CA LEU A 256 -6.07 17.95 -4.93
C LEU A 256 -6.90 18.55 -3.78
N VAL A 257 -7.43 19.76 -3.96
CA VAL A 257 -8.29 20.43 -2.98
C VAL A 257 -9.57 19.62 -2.72
N VAL A 258 -10.27 19.21 -3.78
CA VAL A 258 -11.50 18.40 -3.65
C VAL A 258 -11.19 17.07 -2.98
N CYS A 259 -10.08 16.42 -3.33
CA CYS A 259 -9.65 15.17 -2.69
C CYS A 259 -9.43 15.35 -1.18
N PHE A 260 -8.79 16.44 -0.75
CA PHE A 260 -8.56 16.69 0.68
C PHE A 260 -9.86 16.96 1.45
N LEU A 261 -10.78 17.72 0.86
CA LEU A 261 -12.11 17.95 1.46
C LEU A 261 -12.90 16.64 1.58
N MET A 262 -12.91 15.84 0.51
CA MET A 262 -13.55 14.52 0.52
C MET A 262 -12.94 13.59 1.56
N ALA A 263 -11.60 13.56 1.69
CA ALA A 263 -10.88 12.74 2.65
C ALA A 263 -11.28 13.05 4.10
N GLU A 264 -11.37 14.34 4.45
CA GLU A 264 -11.77 14.77 5.80
C GLU A 264 -13.21 14.34 6.13
N VAL A 265 -14.16 14.56 5.22
CA VAL A 265 -15.57 14.17 5.41
C VAL A 265 -15.70 12.66 5.48
N PHE A 266 -15.05 11.95 4.56
CA PHE A 266 -15.11 10.50 4.48
C PHE A 266 -14.58 9.82 5.75
N ASP A 267 -13.47 10.29 6.31
CA ASP A 267 -12.89 9.70 7.52
C ASP A 267 -13.76 9.93 8.75
N ARG A 268 -14.50 11.06 8.83
CA ARG A 268 -15.47 11.29 9.89
C ARG A 268 -16.66 10.34 9.78
N CYS A 269 -17.22 10.18 8.58
CA CYS A 269 -18.35 9.29 8.33
C CYS A 269 -18.00 7.83 8.59
N THR A 270 -16.87 7.36 8.04
CA THR A 270 -16.44 5.97 8.19
C THR A 270 -16.11 5.61 9.63
N LYS A 271 -15.50 6.52 10.41
CA LYS A 271 -15.30 6.31 11.86
C LYS A 271 -16.62 6.04 12.60
N ILE A 272 -17.69 6.76 12.27
CA ILE A 272 -19.00 6.56 12.89
C ILE A 272 -19.59 5.20 12.48
N ILE A 273 -19.49 4.86 11.19
CA ILE A 273 -20.00 3.59 10.65
C ILE A 273 -19.27 2.40 11.28
N VAL A 274 -17.95 2.41 11.27
CA VAL A 274 -17.12 1.35 11.85
C VAL A 274 -17.40 1.18 13.34
N LYS A 275 -17.52 2.29 14.08
CA LYS A 275 -17.85 2.26 15.51
C LYS A 275 -19.21 1.59 15.79
N ARG A 276 -20.17 1.66 14.88
CA ARG A 276 -21.50 1.03 15.04
C ARG A 276 -21.56 -0.43 14.59
N LEU A 277 -20.72 -0.82 13.63
CA LEU A 277 -20.77 -2.13 13.00
C LEU A 277 -19.78 -3.14 13.60
N VAL A 278 -18.70 -2.67 14.22
CA VAL A 278 -17.59 -3.52 14.67
C VAL A 278 -17.43 -3.51 16.21
N TYR A 279 -17.89 -2.46 16.87
CA TYR A 279 -17.78 -2.26 18.32
C TYR A 279 -19.17 -2.10 18.94
#